data_AF-A0A9D6EQ57-F1
#
_entry.id   AF-A0A9D6EQ57-F1
#
_cell.length_a   1.000
_cell.length_b   1.000
_cell.length_c   1.000
_cell.angle_alpha   90.00
_cell.angle_beta   90.00
_cell.angle_gamma   90.00
#
_symmetry.space_group_name_H-M   'P 1'
#
loop_
_entity.id
_entity.type
_entity.pdbx_description
1 polymer ?
#
loop_
_entity_poly.entity_id
_entity_poly.type
_entity_poly.pdbx_seq_one_letter_code
_entity_poly.pdbx_strand_id
1 'polypeptide(L)' 'MDKFFGFFDEKPIDPTSFRAIRIGLASPEKIRAWSHGEVKKPETINYRTFKPER' A
#
# COMPACT_ATOMS: atom_id res chain seq x y z
N MET A 1 -32.35 7.98 -22.77
CA MET A 1 -31.24 7.66 -23.70
C MET A 1 -29.98 8.30 -23.13
N ASP A 2 -29.69 8.10 -21.83
CA ASP A 2 -28.81 9.02 -21.06
C ASP A 2 -27.80 8.28 -20.18
N LYS A 3 -27.59 6.98 -20.41
CA LYS A 3 -26.59 6.16 -19.70
C LYS A 3 -25.47 5.62 -20.59
N PHE A 4 -25.45 6.01 -21.86
CA PHE A 4 -24.46 5.51 -22.83
C PHE A 4 -23.19 6.37 -22.91
N PHE A 5 -23.28 7.65 -22.56
CA PHE A 5 -22.16 8.60 -22.68
C PHE A 5 -21.32 8.77 -21.40
N GLY A 6 -21.76 8.26 -20.24
CA GLY A 6 -21.04 8.44 -18.98
C GLY A 6 -19.80 7.55 -18.78
N PHE A 7 -19.51 6.65 -19.73
CA PHE A 7 -18.45 5.65 -19.58
C PHE A 7 -17.08 6.11 -20.15
N PHE A 8 -17.07 7.16 -20.98
CA PHE A 8 -15.86 7.60 -21.71
C PHE A 8 -15.17 8.84 -21.13
N ASP A 9 -15.77 9.52 -20.15
CA ASP A 9 -15.26 10.79 -19.58
C ASP A 9 -14.50 10.63 -18.24
N GLU A 10 -14.37 9.42 -17.68
CA GLU A 10 -13.53 9.20 -16.49
C GLU A 10 -12.05 9.17 -16.89
N LYS A 11 -11.45 10.36 -16.92
CA LYS A 11 -9.99 10.54 -16.99
C LYS A 11 -9.34 9.68 -15.88
N PRO A 12 -8.31 8.86 -16.19
CA PRO A 12 -7.63 8.06 -15.19
C PRO A 12 -7.07 8.96 -14.09
N ILE A 13 -7.19 8.51 -12.84
CA ILE A 13 -6.63 9.21 -11.69
C ILE A 13 -5.11 9.23 -11.87
N ASP A 14 -4.56 10.40 -12.19
CA ASP A 14 -3.12 10.61 -12.25
C ASP A 14 -2.53 10.35 -10.84
N PRO A 15 -1.57 9.41 -10.68
CA PRO A 15 -1.03 9.06 -9.36
C PRO A 15 -0.29 10.22 -8.67
N THR A 16 0.08 11.24 -9.44
CA THR A 16 0.73 12.47 -8.97
C THR A 16 -0.29 13.56 -8.60
N SER A 17 -1.57 13.38 -8.91
CA SER A 17 -2.62 14.36 -8.62
C SER A 17 -3.14 14.18 -7.20
N PHE A 18 -2.44 14.79 -6.24
CA PHE A 18 -2.95 14.99 -4.87
C PHE A 18 -3.01 16.49 -4.56
N ARG A 19 -4.10 16.93 -3.93
CA ARG A 19 -4.28 18.36 -3.58
C ARG A 19 -3.49 18.76 -2.32
N ALA A 20 -3.33 17.83 -1.38
CA ALA A 20 -2.65 18.07 -0.10
C ALA A 20 -2.23 16.74 0.55
N ILE A 21 -1.24 16.80 1.44
CA ILE A 21 -0.76 15.69 2.26
C ILE A 21 -1.09 16.01 3.73
N ARG A 22 -1.49 14.99 4.51
CA ARG A 22 -1.71 15.11 5.96
C ARG A 22 -0.83 14.12 6.69
N ILE A 23 -0.30 14.54 7.84
CA ILE A 23 0.44 13.70 8.78
C ILE A 23 -0.36 13.59 10.09
N GLY A 24 -0.28 12.43 10.75
CA GLY A 24 -0.96 12.18 12.00
C GLY A 24 -0.53 10.85 12.62
N LEU A 25 -0.90 10.64 13.87
CA LEU A 25 -0.60 9.39 14.57
C LEU A 25 -1.49 8.25 14.07
N ALA A 26 -0.90 7.07 13.90
CA ALA A 26 -1.62 5.85 13.56
C ALA A 26 -2.03 5.10 14.83
N SER A 27 -3.25 4.56 14.85
CA SER A 27 -3.70 3.67 15.93
C SER A 27 -3.08 2.28 15.79
N PRO A 28 -3.01 1.48 16.88
CA PRO A 28 -2.52 0.10 16.80
C PRO A 28 -3.30 -0.79 15.82
N GLU A 29 -4.58 -0.54 15.62
CA GLU A 29 -5.41 -1.25 14.64
C GLU A 29 -5.01 -0.89 13.20
N LYS A 30 -4.76 0.39 12.92
CA LYS A 30 -4.31 0.87 11.61
C LYS A 30 -2.94 0.31 11.23
N ILE A 31 -2.01 0.26 12.19
CA ILE A 31 -0.67 -0.32 11.99
C ILE A 31 -0.79 -1.81 11.62
N ARG A 32 -1.64 -2.56 12.33
CA ARG A 32 -1.87 -3.99 12.04
C ARG A 32 -2.55 -4.20 10.68
N ALA A 33 -3.49 -3.34 10.29
CA ALA A 33 -4.16 -3.42 9.00
C ALA A 33 -3.21 -3.18 7.81
N TRP A 34 -2.16 -2.38 7.98
CA TRP A 34 -1.13 -2.18 6.95
C TRP A 34 -0.07 -3.28 6.91
N SER A 35 0.08 -4.02 8.01
CA SER A 35 1.08 -5.07 8.12
C SER A 35 0.70 -6.30 7.29
N HIS A 36 1.68 -6.87 6.61
CA HIS A 36 1.54 -8.11 5.84
C HIS A 36 2.06 -9.34 6.60
N GLY A 37 2.53 -9.15 7.83
CA GLY A 37 3.09 -10.21 8.67
C GLY A 37 3.88 -9.62 9.83
N GLU A 38 4.01 -10.38 10.90
CA GLU A 38 4.81 -10.01 12.06
C GLU A 38 6.21 -10.63 11.94
N VAL A 39 7.25 -9.79 12.05
CA VAL A 39 8.64 -10.25 12.12
C VAL A 39 8.96 -10.64 13.57
N LYS A 40 9.22 -11.93 13.80
CA LYS A 40 9.48 -12.46 15.14
C LYS A 40 10.95 -12.64 15.46
N LYS A 41 11.78 -12.77 14.43
CA LYS A 41 13.20 -13.04 14.58
C LYS A 41 14.03 -11.99 13.85
N PRO A 42 15.25 -11.70 14.33
CA PRO A 42 16.09 -10.66 13.76
C PRO A 42 16.95 -11.13 12.57
N GLU A 43 16.76 -12.34 12.05
CA GLU A 43 17.54 -12.80 10.90
C GLU A 43 17.10 -12.11 9.61
N THR A 44 18.05 -11.97 8.67
CA THR A 44 17.84 -11.27 7.40
C THR A 44 17.94 -12.23 6.23
N ILE A 45 19.16 -12.56 5.83
CA ILE A 45 19.46 -13.47 4.71
C ILE A 45 20.35 -14.61 5.17
N ASN A 46 20.17 -15.75 4.54
CA ASN A 46 21.06 -16.88 4.73
C ASN A 46 22.45 -16.60 4.14
N TYR A 47 23.51 -16.86 4.89
CA TYR A 47 24.88 -16.62 4.41
C TYR A 47 25.34 -17.56 3.29
N ARG A 48 24.76 -18.77 3.17
CA ARG A 48 25.14 -19.74 2.12
C ARG A 48 24.25 -19.65 0.89
N THR A 49 22.95 -19.53 1.10
CA THR A 49 21.97 -19.61 0.00
C THR A 49 21.51 -18.25 -0.50
N PHE A 50 21.81 -17.17 0.23
CA PHE A 50 21.35 -15.81 -0.03
C PHE A 50 19.83 -15.67 -0.13
N LYS A 51 19.08 -16.65 0.40
CA LYS A 51 17.62 -16.60 0.49
C LYS A 51 17.20 -15.83 1.75
N PRO A 52 16.07 -15.09 1.70
CA PRO A 52 15.48 -14.49 2.88
C PRO A 52 15.13 -15.57 3.92
N GLU A 53 15.41 -15.26 5.18
CA GLU A 53 14.93 -16.06 6.30
C GLU A 53 13.44 -15.76 6.58
N ARG A 54 12.78 -16.64 7.32
CA ARG A 54 11.35 -16.59 7.61
C ARG A 54 11.05 -16.32 9.08
#